data_AF-A0A395J233-F1
#
_entry.id   AF-A0A395J233-F1
#
_cell.length_a   1.000
_cell.length_b   1.000
_cell.length_c   1.000
_cell.angle_alpha   90.00
_cell.angle_beta   90.00
_cell.angle_gamma   90.00
#
_symmetry.space_group_name_H-M   'P 1'
#
loop_
_entity.id
_entity.type
_entity.pdbx_description
1 polymer ?
#
loop_
_entity_poly.entity_id
_entity_poly.type
_entity_poly.pdbx_seq_one_letter_code
_entity_poly.pdbx_strand_id
1 'polypeptide(L)' 'MTMHIASKRLAKELAKIHQNLPPGITLVSAEDFSEWLLDIRVLDPNPLYIDQTYRLKFKFTPNYPIEPPK' A
#
# COMPACT_ATOMS: atom_id res chain seq x y z
N MET A 1 -5.70 -4.38 28.07
CA MET A 1 -5.78 -3.63 26.81
C MET A 1 -4.76 -4.20 25.83
N THR A 2 -5.19 -5.10 24.95
CA THR A 2 -4.32 -5.64 23.88
C THR A 2 -3.99 -4.50 22.91
N MET A 3 -2.75 -4.02 22.96
CA MET A 3 -2.25 -3.06 21.97
C MET A 3 -2.31 -3.71 20.59
N HIS A 4 -3.14 -3.16 19.70
CA HIS A 4 -3.23 -3.60 18.31
C HIS A 4 -1.94 -3.16 17.57
N ILE A 5 -0.96 -4.06 17.53
CA ILE A 5 0.34 -3.84 16.86
C ILE A 5 0.14 -3.49 15.39
N ALA A 6 -0.84 -4.12 14.72
CA ALA A 6 -1.18 -3.89 13.31
C ALA A 6 -1.47 -2.41 13.02
N SER A 7 -2.43 -1.80 13.74
CA SER A 7 -2.81 -0.40 13.51
C SER A 7 -1.66 0.57 13.75
N LYS A 8 -0.84 0.34 14.79
CA LYS A 8 0.36 1.15 15.05
C LYS A 8 1.40 1.02 13.94
N ARG A 9 1.56 -0.18 13.37
CA ARG A 9 2.47 -0.40 12.25
C ARG A 9 1.96 0.29 10.99
N LEU A 10 0.68 0.11 10.66
CA LEU A 10 0.05 0.69 9.48
C LEU A 10 0.04 2.22 9.51
N ALA A 11 -0.19 2.83 10.68
CA ALA A 11 -0.05 4.28 10.84
C ALA A 11 1.37 4.77 10.51
N LYS A 12 2.41 4.04 10.90
CA LYS A 12 3.81 4.38 10.57
C LYS A 12 4.12 4.19 9.09
N GLU A 13 3.64 3.11 8.47
CA GLU A 13 3.80 2.89 7.03
C GLU A 13 3.07 3.98 6.22
N LEU A 14 1.84 4.34 6.61
CA LEU A 14 1.06 5.39 5.96
C LEU A 14 1.74 6.76 6.04
N ALA A 15 2.31 7.10 7.20
CA ALA A 15 3.09 8.33 7.36
C ALA A 15 4.31 8.37 6.42
N LYS A 16 5.00 7.24 6.22
CA LYS A 16 6.13 7.14 5.28
C LYS A 16 5.69 7.27 3.84
N ILE A 17 4.56 6.65 3.48
CA ILE A 17 3.97 6.75 2.14
C ILE A 17 3.65 8.21 1.80
N HIS A 18 3.07 8.97 2.74
CA HIS A 18 2.83 10.40 2.54
C HIS A 18 4.11 11.25 2.44
N GLN A 19 5.22 10.79 3.01
CA GLN A 19 6.51 11.50 2.95
C GLN A 19 7.29 11.21 1.66
N ASN A 20 7.34 9.95 1.24
CA ASN A 20 8.16 9.53 0.11
C ASN A 20 7.60 8.26 -0.54
N LEU A 21 6.85 8.46 -1.62
CA LEU A 21 6.40 7.39 -2.51
C LEU A 21 7.37 7.24 -3.69
N PRO A 22 7.78 6.02 -4.05
CA PRO A 22 8.54 5.79 -5.26
C PRO A 22 7.79 6.29 -6.50
N PRO A 23 8.49 6.79 -7.53
CA PRO A 23 7.86 7.16 -8.78
C PRO A 23 7.13 5.94 -9.35
N GLY A 24 5.96 6.18 -9.91
CA GLY A 24 5.16 5.11 -10.48
C GLY A 24 4.18 4.45 -9.50
N ILE A 25 4.21 4.81 -8.22
CA ILE A 25 3.25 4.33 -7.24
C ILE A 25 2.45 5.51 -6.70
N THR A 26 1.13 5.37 -6.63
CA THR A 26 0.24 6.39 -6.06
C THR A 26 -0.68 5.75 -5.03
N LEU A 27 -0.78 6.32 -3.84
CA LEU A 27 -1.78 5.91 -2.86
C LEU A 27 -3.14 6.48 -3.26
N VAL A 28 -4.13 5.61 -3.46
CA VAL A 28 -5.50 5.99 -3.85
C VAL A 28 -6.40 6.09 -2.62
N SER A 29 -6.34 5.08 -1.73
CA SER A 29 -7.12 5.06 -0.51
C SER A 29 -6.43 4.24 0.56
N ALA A 30 -6.52 4.72 1.80
CA ALA A 30 -6.06 4.06 3.03
C ALA A 30 -6.87 4.59 4.23
N GLU A 31 -8.18 4.77 4.03
CA GLU A 31 -9.07 5.37 5.02
C GLU A 31 -9.18 4.52 6.29
N ASP A 32 -9.05 3.19 6.15
CA ASP A 32 -8.99 2.26 7.26
C ASP A 32 -7.63 1.52 7.32
N PHE A 33 -7.31 0.99 8.50
CA PHE A 33 -6.13 0.16 8.71
C PHE A 33 -6.38 -1.31 8.35
N SER A 34 -7.23 -1.56 7.34
CA SER A 34 -7.55 -2.90 6.85
C SER A 34 -7.42 -3.06 5.35
N GLU A 35 -7.71 -2.04 4.54
CA GLU A 35 -7.69 -2.12 3.09
C GLU A 35 -7.05 -0.89 2.47
N TRP A 36 -5.97 -1.08 1.72
CA TRP A 36 -5.31 0.00 0.98
C TRP A 36 -5.43 -0.24 -0.53
N LEU A 37 -5.66 0.84 -1.27
CA LEU A 37 -5.67 0.87 -2.72
C LEU A 37 -4.47 1.67 -3.21
N LEU A 38 -3.65 1.06 -4.06
CA LEU A 38 -2.50 1.70 -4.66
C LEU A 38 -2.51 1.52 -6.17
N ASP A 39 -2.22 2.58 -6.90
CA ASP A 39 -2.02 2.54 -8.34
C ASP A 39 -0.53 2.38 -8.63
N ILE A 40 -0.20 1.49 -9.57
CA ILE A 40 1.16 1.26 -10.06
C ILE A 40 1.22 1.48 -11.58
N ARG A 41 2.32 2.06 -12.05
CA ARG A 41 2.67 2.20 -13.47
C ARG A 41 4.12 1.74 -13.69
N VAL A 42 4.34 1.04 -14.79
CA VAL A 42 5.69 0.67 -15.22
C VAL A 42 6.33 1.91 -15.86
N LEU A 43 7.46 2.34 -15.32
CA LEU A 43 8.13 3.58 -15.77
C LEU A 43 9.03 3.36 -16.99
N ASP A 44 9.53 2.14 -17.16
CA ASP A 44 10.39 1.78 -18.28
C ASP A 44 9.54 1.65 -19.56
N PRO A 45 10.15 1.82 -20.76
CA PRO A 45 9.47 1.68 -22.04
C PRO A 45 9.17 0.21 -22.38
N ASN A 46 8.52 -0.50 -21.47
CA ASN A 46 8.09 -1.88 -21.66
C ASN A 46 6.81 -1.88 -22.50
N PRO A 47 6.83 -2.42 -23.73
CA PRO A 47 5.71 -2.33 -24.65
C PRO A 47 4.45 -3.06 -24.15
N LEU A 48 4.57 -3.98 -23.19
CA LEU A 48 3.42 -4.69 -22.62
C LEU A 48 2.62 -3.85 -21.63
N TYR A 49 3.27 -2.89 -20.96
CA TYR A 49 2.73 -2.16 -19.82
C TYR A 49 2.77 -0.64 -20.01
N ILE A 50 3.21 -0.18 -21.19
CA ILE A 50 3.27 1.24 -21.54
C ILE A 50 1.88 1.87 -21.44
N ASP A 51 1.84 3.09 -20.89
CA ASP A 51 0.62 3.89 -20.67
C ASP A 51 -0.49 3.19 -19.86
N GLN A 52 -0.16 2.12 -19.14
CA GLN A 52 -1.11 1.39 -18.30
C GLN A 52 -0.90 1.70 -16.82
N THR A 53 -2.02 1.82 -16.11
CA THR A 53 -2.06 1.96 -14.65
C THR A 53 -2.86 0.80 -14.07
N TYR A 54 -2.29 0.12 -13.08
CA TYR A 54 -2.92 -1.01 -12.41
C TYR A 54 -3.23 -0.66 -10.96
N ARG A 55 -4.46 -0.94 -10.53
CA ARG A 55 -4.86 -0.77 -9.13
C ARG A 55 -4.66 -2.07 -8.37
N LEU A 56 -3.81 -2.02 -7.35
CA LEU A 56 -3.62 -3.07 -6.37
C LEU A 56 -4.50 -2.80 -5.16
N LYS A 57 -5.06 -3.89 -4.61
CA LYS A 57 -5.79 -3.89 -3.35
C LYS A 57 -5.02 -4.74 -2.35
N PHE A 58 -4.60 -4.13 -1.24
CA PHE A 58 -3.95 -4.82 -0.13
C PHE A 58 -4.94 -4.96 1.02
N LYS A 59 -5.10 -6.17 1.54
CA LYS A 59 -5.90 -6.45 2.73
C LYS A 59 -5.01 -6.86 3.89
N PHE A 60 -5.05 -6.08 4.98
CA PHE A 60 -4.31 -6.31 6.21
C PHE A 60 -5.14 -7.10 7.22
N THR A 61 -4.52 -8.09 7.85
CA THR A 61 -5.10 -8.84 8.96
C THR A 61 -4.63 -8.25 10.30
N PRO A 62 -5.32 -8.54 11.42
CA PRO A 62 -4.83 -8.17 12.75
C PRO A 62 -3.45 -8.75 13.10
N ASN A 63 -3.00 -9.80 12.39
CA ASN A 63 -1.68 -10.41 12.53
C ASN A 63 -0.57 -9.67 11.78
N TYR A 64 -0.87 -8.60 11.04
CA TYR A 64 0.17 -7.77 10.43
C TYR A 64 1.06 -7.14 11.52
N PRO A 65 2.40 -7.13 11.38
CA PRO A 65 3.21 -7.52 10.22
C PRO A 65 3.74 -8.96 10.23
N ILE A 66 3.28 -9.82 11.14
CA ILE A 66 3.69 -11.23 11.21
C ILE A 66 3.20 -11.97 9.96
N GLU A 67 1.95 -11.70 9.57
CA GLU A 67 1.39 -12.14 8.28
C GLU A 67 1.44 -11.02 7.25
N PRO A 68 1.81 -11.33 5.99
CA PRO A 68 1.77 -10.35 4.91
C PRO A 68 0.33 -10.01 4.51
N PRO A 69 0.09 -8.82 3.93
CA PRO A 69 -1.20 -8.50 3.33
C PRO A 69 -1.48 -9.41 2.13
N LYS A 70 -2.77 -9.62 1.86
CA LYS A 70 -3.26 -10.35 0.69
C LYS A 70 -3.74 -9.41 -0.40
#